data_AF-A0A949FMK8-F1
#
_entry.id   AF-A0A949FMK8-F1
#
_cell.length_a   1.000
_cell.length_b   1.000
_cell.length_c   1.000
_cell.angle_alpha   90.00
_cell.angle_beta   90.00
_cell.angle_gamma   90.00
#
_symmetry.space_group_name_H-M   'P 1'
#
loop_
_entity.id
_entity.type
_entity.pdbx_description
1 polymer ?
#
loop_
_entity_poly.entity_id
_entity_poly.type
_entity_poly.pdbx_seq_one_letter_code
_entity_poly.pdbx_strand_id
1 'polypeptide(L)' 'MLFLTLDDILESHQNQIDTYGGSHGIRDIGLIESAIAQPEASFGGEYLHADIFEMAAAYVYHLVMNHPFVDGNKRVG' A
#
# COMPACT_ATOMS: atom_id res chain seq x y z
N MET A 1 -14.48 2.59 9.49
CA MET A 1 -13.56 2.77 8.34
C MET A 1 -13.32 1.41 7.73
N LEU A 2 -13.09 1.33 6.42
CA LEU A 2 -12.63 0.11 5.76
C LEU A 2 -11.17 0.33 5.37
N PHE A 3 -10.32 -0.64 5.65
CA PHE A 3 -8.89 -0.59 5.36
C PHE A 3 -8.51 -1.73 4.41
N LEU A 4 -7.50 -1.49 3.57
CA LEU A 4 -6.98 -2.47 2.63
C LEU A 4 -6.14 -3.49 3.37
N THR A 5 -6.40 -4.77 3.07
CA THR A 5 -5.66 -5.90 3.58
C THR A 5 -4.40 -6.16 2.74
N LEU A 6 -3.52 -7.02 3.25
CA LEU A 6 -2.37 -7.49 2.46
C LEU A 6 -2.83 -8.15 1.15
N ASP A 7 -3.87 -8.99 1.21
CA ASP A 7 -4.39 -9.69 0.03
C ASP A 7 -4.91 -8.71 -1.02
N ASP A 8 -5.60 -7.64 -0.61
CA ASP A 8 -6.07 -6.59 -1.53
C ASP A 8 -4.89 -5.95 -2.31
N ILE A 9 -3.77 -5.70 -1.62
CA ILE A 9 -2.58 -5.10 -2.25
C ILE A 9 -1.88 -6.11 -3.17
N LEU A 10 -1.78 -7.38 -2.76
CA LEU A 10 -1.15 -8.43 -3.57
C LEU A 10 -1.97 -8.72 -4.83
N GLU A 11 -3.30 -8.81 -4.72
CA GLU A 11 -4.19 -8.99 -5.86
C GLU A 11 -4.13 -7.79 -6.80
N SER A 12 -4.14 -6.56 -6.25
CA SER A 12 -3.96 -5.34 -7.04
C SER A 12 -2.62 -5.35 -7.80
N HIS A 13 -1.51 -5.67 -7.13
CA HIS A 13 -0.19 -5.78 -7.78
C HIS A 13 -0.19 -6.80 -8.92
N GLN A 14 -0.71 -8.00 -8.66
CA GLN A 14 -0.80 -9.04 -9.67
C GLN A 14 -1.58 -8.56 -10.89
N ASN A 15 -2.77 -7.98 -10.69
CA ASN A 15 -3.60 -7.44 -11.76
C ASN A 15 -2.88 -6.34 -12.56
N GLN A 16 -2.13 -5.46 -11.90
CA GLN A 16 -1.36 -4.38 -12.55
C GLN A 16 -0.24 -4.91 -13.44
N ILE A 17 0.48 -5.94 -13.00
CA ILE A 17 1.56 -6.56 -13.78
C ILE A 17 0.99 -7.38 -14.94
N ASP A 18 -0.05 -8.17 -14.68
CA ASP A 18 -0.71 -9.00 -15.71
C ASP A 18 -1.31 -8.15 -16.83
N THR A 19 -1.89 -6.99 -16.50
CA THR A 19 -2.57 -6.12 -17.47
C THR A 19 -1.60 -5.22 -18.24
N TYR A 20 -0.62 -4.62 -17.56
CA TYR A 20 0.20 -3.53 -18.12
C TYR A 20 1.68 -3.90 -18.29
N GLY A 21 2.06 -5.13 -17.93
CA GLY A 21 3.42 -5.63 -18.02
C GLY A 21 4.33 -5.16 -16.87
N GLY A 22 5.53 -5.71 -16.84
CA GLY A 22 6.50 -5.54 -15.76
C GLY A 22 6.94 -6.89 -15.19
N SER A 23 7.65 -6.88 -14.07
CA SER A 23 8.09 -8.10 -13.41
C SER A 23 7.26 -8.40 -12.16
N HIS A 24 6.77 -9.64 -12.06
CA HIS A 24 6.25 -10.14 -10.79
C HIS A 24 7.36 -10.22 -9.73
N GLY A 25 6.95 -10.16 -8.47
CA GLY A 25 7.85 -10.40 -7.35
C GLY A 25 7.64 -9.41 -6.23
N ILE A 26 7.55 -9.95 -5.02
CA ILE A 26 7.62 -9.18 -3.78
C ILE A 26 9.11 -9.05 -3.42
N ARG A 27 9.56 -7.81 -3.18
CA ARG A 27 10.90 -7.53 -2.68
C ARG A 27 10.95 -7.77 -1.18
N ASP A 28 9.97 -7.24 -0.46
CA ASP A 28 9.86 -7.39 0.99
C ASP A 28 8.40 -7.24 1.43
N ILE A 29 7.87 -8.27 2.09
CA ILE A 29 6.48 -8.29 2.55
C ILE A 29 6.26 -7.34 3.74
N GLY A 30 7.27 -7.18 4.61
CA GLY A 30 7.20 -6.28 5.75
C GLY A 30 7.09 -4.81 5.33
N LEU A 31 7.60 -4.48 4.13
CA LEU A 31 7.43 -3.15 3.53
C LEU A 31 6.00 -2.91 3.03
N ILE A 32 5.26 -3.96 2.64
CA ILE A 32 3.83 -3.88 2.32
C ILE A 32 3.03 -3.70 3.60
N GLU A 33 3.25 -4.58 4.58
CA GLU A 33 2.58 -4.55 5.88
C GLU A 33 2.76 -3.20 6.58
N SER A 34 3.99 -2.68 6.57
CA SER A 34 4.29 -1.35 7.12
C SER A 34 3.54 -0.24 6.39
N ALA A 35 3.38 -0.31 5.07
CA ALA A 35 2.67 0.70 4.29
C ALA A 35 1.15 0.67 4.54
N ILE A 36 0.53 -0.52 4.56
CA ILE A 36 -0.92 -0.64 4.77
C ILE A 36 -1.36 -0.32 6.20
N ALA A 37 -0.44 -0.37 7.16
CA ALA A 37 -0.70 0.01 8.54
C ALA A 37 -0.70 1.53 8.78
N GLN A 38 -0.08 2.34 7.90
CA GLN A 38 0.03 3.80 8.11
C GLN A 38 -1.34 4.50 8.20
N PRO A 39 -2.32 4.22 7.34
CA PRO A 39 -3.64 4.83 7.41
C PRO A 39 -4.40 4.50 8.71
N GLU A 40 -4.06 3.38 9.35
CA GLU A 40 -4.64 2.94 10.64
C GLU A 40 -3.90 3.52 11.86
N ALA A 41 -2.75 4.17 11.65
CA ALA A 41 -1.95 4.70 12.74
C ALA A 41 -2.73 5.73 13.56
N SER A 42 -2.64 5.61 14.88
CA SER A 42 -3.38 6.43 15.83
C SER A 42 -2.53 6.81 17.02
N PHE A 43 -2.86 7.94 17.64
CA PHE A 43 -2.24 8.40 18.88
C PHE A 43 -3.30 9.11 19.73
N GLY A 44 -3.31 8.83 21.04
CA GLY A 44 -4.30 9.44 21.95
C GLY A 44 -5.76 9.02 21.68
N GLY A 45 -5.99 7.93 20.95
CA GLY A 45 -7.34 7.48 20.56
C GLY A 45 -7.87 8.12 19.28
N GLU A 46 -7.08 8.96 18.62
CA GLU A 46 -7.43 9.61 17.36
C GLU A 46 -6.50 9.11 16.23
N TYR A 47 -7.04 9.00 15.02
CA TYR A 47 -6.24 8.67 13.84
C TYR A 47 -5.25 9.81 13.54
N LEU A 48 -4.03 9.44 13.13
CA LEU A 48 -3.02 10.41 12.71
C LEU A 48 -3.38 11.07 11.36
N HIS A 49 -4.17 10.36 10.55
CA HIS A 49 -4.75 10.86 9.31
C HIS A 49 -6.22 11.21 9.58
N ALA A 50 -6.58 12.47 9.38
CA ALA A 50 -7.85 13.03 9.87
C ALA A 50 -9.06 12.65 9.01
N ASP A 51 -8.84 12.36 7.72
CA ASP A 51 -9.90 12.03 6.77
C ASP A 51 -9.49 10.96 5.76
N ILE A 52 -10.44 10.59 4.90
CA ILE A 52 -10.24 9.55 3.87
C ILE A 52 -9.20 9.95 2.83
N PHE A 53 -9.00 11.24 2.56
CA PHE A 53 -8.02 11.71 1.59
C PHE A 53 -6.60 11.59 2.16
N GLU A 54 -6.42 11.94 3.43
CA GLU A 54 -5.15 11.74 4.13
C GLU A 54 -4.80 10.24 4.27
N MET A 55 -5.79 9.39 4.55
CA MET A 55 -5.59 7.94 4.60
C MET A 55 -5.22 7.35 3.24
N ALA A 56 -5.91 7.78 2.17
CA ALA A 56 -5.55 7.39 0.81
C ALA A 56 -4.14 7.86 0.45
N ALA A 57 -3.78 9.10 0.80
CA ALA A 57 -2.44 9.64 0.59
C ALA A 57 -1.36 8.84 1.34
N ALA A 58 -1.65 8.36 2.56
CA ALA A 58 -0.75 7.51 3.31
C ALA A 58 -0.52 6.15 2.62
N TYR A 59 -1.57 5.48 2.11
CA TYR A 59 -1.41 4.27 1.30
C TYR A 59 -0.49 4.52 0.10
N VAL A 60 -0.82 5.52 -0.73
CA VAL A 60 -0.08 5.87 -1.96
C VAL A 60 1.38 6.15 -1.62
N TYR A 61 1.63 7.06 -0.68
CA TYR A 61 2.98 7.50 -0.33
C TYR A 61 3.84 6.32 0.13
N HIS A 62 3.35 5.52 1.07
CA HIS A 62 4.16 4.46 1.65
C HIS A 62 4.34 3.26 0.72
N LEU A 63 3.33 2.88 -0.08
CA LEU A 63 3.50 1.84 -1.10
C LEU A 63 4.50 2.26 -2.18
N VAL A 64 4.44 3.51 -2.64
CA VAL A 64 5.39 4.03 -3.63
C VAL A 64 6.80 4.15 -3.06
N MET A 65 6.95 4.73 -1.87
CA MET A 65 8.25 5.07 -1.29
C MET A 65 8.96 3.89 -0.62
N ASN A 66 8.23 2.92 -0.07
CA ASN A 66 8.86 1.72 0.48
C ASN A 66 9.42 0.82 -0.62
N HIS A 67 8.89 0.92 -1.85
CA HIS A 67 9.25 0.04 -2.97
C HIS A 67 9.19 -1.47 -2.61
N PRO A 68 8.07 -1.98 -2.07
CA PRO A 68 7.96 -3.35 -1.60
C PRO A 68 7.94 -4.42 -2.71
N PHE A 69 7.72 -4.03 -3.97
CA PHE A 69 7.71 -4.94 -5.12
C PHE A 69 8.96 -4.79 -5.97
N VAL A 70 9.31 -5.84 -6.70
CA VAL A 70 10.40 -5.85 -7.68
C VAL A 70 10.15 -4.78 -8.76
N ASP A 71 8.91 -4.69 -9.23
CA ASP A 71 8.42 -3.68 -10.19
C ASP A 71 6.94 -3.36 -9.86
N GLY A 72 6.40 -2.27 -10.41
CA GLY A 72 4.98 -1.91 -10.27
C GLY A 72 4.61 -1.06 -9.06
N ASN A 73 5.57 -0.67 -8.22
CA ASN A 73 5.33 0.10 -6.98
C ASN A 73 4.46 1.36 -7.19
N LYS A 74 4.76 2.15 -8.24
CA LYS A 74 4.01 3.38 -8.60
C LYS A 74 2.61 3.16 -9.17
N ARG A 75 2.29 1.91 -9.53
CA ARG A 75 0.97 1.55 -10.08
C ARG A 75 0.07 0.99 -9.01
N VAL A 76 0.66 0.35 -8.00
CA VAL A 76 -0.08 -0.21 -6.85
C VAL A 76 -0.38 0.84 -5.81
N GLY A 77 0.60 1.69 -5.49
CA GLY A 77 0.38 2.91 -4.71
C GLY A 77 -0.15 4.00 -5.59
#